data_AF-A0A3B4FSM7-F1
#
_entry.id   AF-A0A3B4FSM7-F1
#
_cell.length_a   1.000
_cell.length_b   1.000
_cell.length_c   1.000
_cell.angle_alpha   90.00
_cell.angle_beta   90.00
_cell.angle_gamma   90.00
#
_symmetry.space_group_name_H-M   'P 1'
#
loop_
_entity.id
_entity.type
_entity.pdbx_description
1 polymer ?
#
loop_
_entity_poly.entity_id
_entity_poly.type
_entity_poly.pdbx_seq_one_letter_code
_entity_poly.pdbx_strand_id
1 'polypeptide(L)'
;LICFDVQIILNKMFAINLTGITQSVPQAQFKDVNDADLKAMDHQISELSEEVQSLTQSCRQLDAELKELNSSLTTEEMVSEIQELKAECSGYRARLEKIKSASNHITPEEKDKVYKERDLYIKEWKKRKRLASDMTNAILEGYPKSKKEFLEEVGVETDEDCKVVPPNT
;
A
#
# COMPACT_ATOMS: atom_id res chain seq x y z
N LEU A 1 -15.75 57.58 52.88
CA LEU A 1 -15.54 58.21 51.56
C LEU A 1 -15.47 57.19 50.43
N ILE A 2 -14.60 56.18 50.49
CA ILE A 2 -14.37 55.24 49.38
C ILE A 2 -15.63 54.46 48.92
N CYS A 3 -16.52 54.02 49.83
CA CYS A 3 -17.77 53.36 49.43
C CYS A 3 -18.80 54.29 48.76
N PHE A 4 -18.78 55.60 49.06
CA PHE A 4 -19.67 56.56 48.44
C PHE A 4 -19.23 56.90 47.02
N ASP A 5 -17.91 57.01 46.79
CA ASP A 5 -17.36 57.28 45.47
C ASP A 5 -17.55 56.12 44.50
N VAL A 6 -17.41 54.87 44.97
CA VAL A 6 -17.68 53.67 44.14
C VAL A 6 -19.16 53.57 43.76
N GLN A 7 -20.08 53.92 44.68
CA GLN A 7 -21.52 53.93 44.39
C GLN A 7 -21.91 55.01 43.37
N ILE A 8 -21.26 56.18 43.41
CA ILE A 8 -21.49 57.27 42.45
C ILE A 8 -20.95 56.92 41.07
N ILE A 9 -19.81 56.23 40.99
CA ILE A 9 -19.22 55.78 39.73
C ILE A 9 -20.07 54.68 39.09
N LEU A 10 -20.55 53.71 39.86
CA LEU A 10 -21.47 52.68 39.36
C LEU A 10 -22.80 53.27 38.89
N ASN A 11 -23.37 54.24 39.62
CA ASN A 11 -24.59 54.93 39.17
C ASN A 11 -24.37 55.76 37.89
N LYS A 12 -23.22 56.42 37.74
CA LYS A 12 -22.87 57.13 36.50
C LYS A 12 -22.65 56.17 35.33
N MET A 13 -22.00 55.04 35.55
CA MET A 13 -21.73 54.05 34.50
C MET A 13 -23.01 53.35 34.04
N PHE A 14 -23.93 53.06 34.98
CA PHE A 14 -25.25 52.51 34.66
C PHE A 14 -26.14 53.53 33.94
N ALA A 15 -26.11 54.80 34.36
CA ALA A 15 -26.82 55.88 33.67
C ALA A 15 -26.30 56.12 32.24
N ILE A 16 -24.98 56.08 32.02
CA ILE A 16 -24.38 56.21 30.68
C ILE A 16 -24.75 55.04 29.78
N ASN A 17 -24.81 53.82 30.32
CA ASN A 17 -25.21 52.63 29.56
C ASN A 17 -26.71 52.67 29.21
N LEU A 18 -27.56 53.14 30.14
CA LEU A 18 -28.99 53.36 29.87
C LEU A 18 -29.24 54.49 28.86
N THR A 19 -28.48 55.59 28.90
CA THR A 19 -28.55 56.67 27.90
C THR A 19 -27.93 56.26 26.56
N GLY A 20 -26.90 55.40 26.56
CA GLY A 20 -26.29 54.84 25.35
C GLY A 20 -27.20 53.84 24.64
N ILE A 21 -28.11 53.17 25.36
CA ILE A 21 -29.11 52.26 24.80
C ILE A 21 -30.38 53.01 24.33
N THR A 22 -30.57 54.28 24.70
CA THR A 22 -31.80 55.04 24.39
C THR A 22 -31.61 56.37 23.66
N GLN A 23 -30.38 56.80 23.35
CA GLN A 23 -30.17 57.88 22.39
C GLN A 23 -30.38 57.36 20.97
N SER A 24 -31.65 57.26 20.56
CA SER A 24 -31.96 57.39 19.14
C SER A 24 -31.48 58.78 18.71
N VAL A 25 -30.59 58.84 17.72
CA VAL A 25 -30.17 60.11 17.13
C VAL A 25 -31.44 60.86 16.69
N PRO A 26 -31.65 62.12 17.10
CA PRO A 26 -32.86 62.86 16.73
C PRO A 26 -33.00 62.86 15.20
N GLN A 27 -34.08 62.27 14.69
CA GLN A 27 -34.26 62.07 13.24
C GLN A 27 -34.25 63.40 12.46
N ALA A 28 -34.53 64.52 13.14
CA ALA A 28 -34.44 65.88 12.63
C ALA A 28 -33.02 66.38 12.29
N GLN A 29 -31.95 65.66 12.67
CA GLN A 29 -30.58 65.97 12.24
C GLN A 29 -30.23 65.43 10.85
N PHE A 30 -31.06 64.56 10.28
CA PHE A 30 -30.88 64.04 8.93
C PHE A 30 -31.66 64.92 7.95
N LYS A 31 -31.06 65.25 6.81
CA LYS A 31 -31.80 65.92 5.73
C LYS A 31 -32.96 65.03 5.31
N ASP A 32 -34.14 65.61 5.11
CA ASP A 32 -35.27 64.90 4.50
C ASP A 32 -34.82 64.39 3.14
N VAL A 33 -34.71 63.07 3.04
CA VAL A 33 -34.32 62.38 1.82
C VAL A 33 -35.55 62.38 0.92
N ASN A 34 -35.42 62.93 -0.28
CA ASN A 34 -36.51 62.89 -1.25
C ASN A 34 -36.76 61.43 -1.65
N ASP A 35 -38.03 61.06 -1.90
CA ASP A 35 -38.45 59.74 -2.33
C ASP A 35 -37.66 59.23 -3.57
N ALA A 36 -37.21 60.15 -4.42
CA ALA A 36 -36.33 59.85 -5.55
C ALA A 36 -34.93 59.34 -5.13
N ASP A 37 -34.33 59.93 -4.10
CA ASP A 37 -32.99 59.54 -3.61
C ASP A 37 -33.06 58.21 -2.85
N LEU A 38 -34.15 57.95 -2.10
CA LEU A 38 -34.41 56.65 -1.48
C LEU A 38 -34.54 55.55 -2.53
N LYS A 39 -35.34 55.77 -3.58
CA LYS A 39 -35.48 54.82 -4.69
C LYS A 39 -34.15 54.58 -5.42
N ALA A 40 -33.32 55.60 -5.58
CA ALA A 40 -31.99 55.45 -6.17
C ALA A 40 -31.06 54.61 -5.30
N MET A 41 -31.07 54.82 -3.98
CA MET A 41 -30.31 53.99 -3.04
C MET A 41 -30.81 52.55 -2.98
N ASP A 42 -32.12 52.33 -2.97
CA ASP A 42 -32.71 50.98 -3.02
C ASP A 42 -32.33 50.26 -4.31
N HIS A 43 -32.29 50.98 -5.44
CA HIS A 43 -31.82 50.43 -6.71
C HIS A 43 -30.33 50.05 -6.63
N GLN A 44 -29.48 50.90 -6.05
CA GLN A 44 -28.06 50.60 -5.87
C GLN A 44 -27.84 49.43 -4.92
N ILE A 45 -28.62 49.32 -3.84
CA ILE A 45 -28.58 48.19 -2.92
C ILE A 45 -28.96 46.91 -3.66
N SER A 46 -29.99 46.94 -4.50
CA SER A 46 -30.41 45.79 -5.31
C SER A 46 -29.32 45.37 -6.29
N GLU A 47 -28.76 46.32 -7.05
CA GLU A 47 -27.68 46.06 -8.02
C GLU A 47 -26.44 45.48 -7.35
N LEU A 48 -25.96 46.12 -6.27
CA LEU A 48 -24.79 45.65 -5.54
C LEU A 48 -25.05 44.29 -4.88
N SER A 49 -26.26 44.03 -4.41
CA SER A 49 -26.62 42.73 -3.84
C SER A 49 -26.60 41.62 -4.89
N GLU A 50 -27.11 41.90 -6.09
CA GLU A 50 -27.06 40.98 -7.23
C GLU A 50 -25.61 40.73 -7.68
N GLU A 51 -24.78 41.78 -7.74
CA GLU A 51 -23.36 41.67 -8.09
C GLU A 51 -22.60 40.83 -7.07
N VAL A 52 -22.80 41.08 -5.77
CA VAL A 52 -22.20 40.29 -4.68
C VAL A 52 -22.64 38.83 -4.78
N GLN A 53 -23.91 38.57 -5.08
CA GLN A 53 -24.43 37.22 -5.21
C GLN A 53 -23.80 36.48 -6.39
N SER A 54 -23.67 37.16 -7.53
CA SER A 54 -23.01 36.64 -8.74
C SER A 54 -21.52 36.33 -8.51
N LEU A 55 -20.77 37.29 -7.96
CA LEU A 55 -19.35 37.12 -7.64
C LEU A 55 -19.14 35.98 -6.63
N THR A 56 -19.99 35.89 -5.60
CA THR A 56 -19.92 34.80 -4.62
C THR A 56 -20.14 33.43 -5.26
N GLN A 57 -21.08 33.33 -6.21
CA GLN A 57 -21.33 32.10 -6.94
C GLN A 57 -20.14 31.73 -7.84
N SER A 58 -19.56 32.71 -8.54
CA SER A 58 -18.38 32.51 -9.37
C SER A 58 -17.17 32.06 -8.56
N CYS A 59 -16.91 32.67 -7.41
CA CYS A 59 -15.84 32.24 -6.50
C CYS A 59 -16.04 30.78 -6.05
N ARG A 60 -17.27 30.39 -5.69
CA ARG A 60 -17.57 29.00 -5.30
C ARG A 60 -17.33 27.99 -6.42
N GLN A 61 -17.64 28.35 -7.67
CA GLN A 61 -17.36 27.50 -8.83
C GLN A 61 -15.86 27.37 -9.05
N LEU A 62 -15.11 28.48 -9.05
CA LEU A 62 -13.66 28.47 -9.21
C LEU A 62 -12.97 27.68 -8.08
N ASP A 63 -13.41 27.82 -6.84
CA ASP A 63 -12.88 27.03 -5.71
C ASP A 63 -13.14 25.53 -5.88
N ALA A 64 -14.30 25.15 -6.43
CA ALA A 64 -14.63 23.75 -6.72
C ALA A 64 -13.73 23.19 -7.83
N GLU A 65 -13.54 23.93 -8.92
CA GLU A 65 -12.64 23.56 -10.02
C GLU A 65 -11.18 23.44 -9.55
N LEU A 66 -10.71 24.41 -8.75
CA LEU A 66 -9.36 24.41 -8.20
C LEU A 66 -9.15 23.20 -7.27
N LYS A 67 -10.15 22.86 -6.45
CA LYS A 67 -10.11 21.67 -5.58
C LYS A 67 -10.10 20.38 -6.40
N GLU A 68 -10.89 20.28 -7.46
CA GLU A 68 -10.90 19.14 -8.36
C GLU A 68 -9.53 18.96 -9.02
N LEU A 69 -8.96 20.03 -9.57
CA LEU A 69 -7.65 20.04 -10.21
C LEU A 69 -6.52 19.66 -9.24
N ASN A 70 -6.53 20.19 -8.02
CA ASN A 70 -5.56 19.85 -6.96
C ASN A 70 -5.76 18.43 -6.39
N SER A 71 -6.96 17.87 -6.48
CA SER A 71 -7.22 16.49 -6.06
C SER A 71 -6.75 15.46 -7.10
N SER A 72 -6.46 15.93 -8.32
CA SER A 72 -5.83 15.13 -9.37
C SER A 72 -4.31 15.30 -9.32
N LEU A 73 -3.60 14.25 -9.72
CA LEU A 73 -2.14 14.29 -9.83
C LEU A 73 -1.74 15.42 -10.80
N THR A 74 -0.83 16.29 -10.39
CA THR A 74 -0.38 17.37 -11.27
C THR A 74 0.32 16.78 -12.49
N THR A 75 0.34 17.53 -13.60
CA THR A 75 0.98 17.05 -14.84
C THR A 75 2.45 16.67 -14.61
N GLU A 76 3.15 17.39 -13.72
CA GLU A 76 4.54 17.12 -13.37
C GLU A 76 4.71 15.79 -12.62
N GLU A 77 3.90 15.55 -11.60
CA GLU A 77 3.88 14.28 -10.86
C GLU A 77 3.53 13.10 -11.79
N MET A 78 2.60 13.30 -12.71
CA MET A 78 2.21 12.28 -13.70
C MET A 78 3.36 11.95 -14.66
N VAL A 79 4.14 12.95 -15.07
CA VAL A 79 5.34 12.75 -15.89
C VAL A 79 6.40 11.99 -15.11
N SER A 80 6.61 12.32 -13.83
CA SER A 80 7.56 11.60 -12.96
C SER A 80 7.17 10.12 -12.81
N GLU A 81 5.90 9.84 -12.48
CA GLU A 81 5.37 8.49 -12.33
C GLU A 81 5.53 7.67 -13.63
N ILE A 82 5.25 8.28 -14.78
CA ILE A 82 5.44 7.63 -16.09
C ILE A 82 6.92 7.29 -16.33
N GLN A 83 7.84 8.17 -15.93
CA GLN A 83 9.28 7.91 -16.07
C GLN A 83 9.73 6.75 -15.18
N GLU A 84 9.30 6.73 -13.92
CA GLU A 84 9.61 5.65 -12.97
C GLU A 84 9.06 4.31 -13.45
N LEU A 85 7.79 4.24 -13.81
CA LEU A 85 7.15 3.02 -14.32
C LEU A 85 7.84 2.52 -15.59
N LYS A 86 8.27 3.42 -16.49
CA LYS A 86 9.04 3.03 -17.68
C LYS A 86 10.40 2.45 -17.32
N ALA A 87 11.10 3.04 -16.35
CA ALA A 87 12.38 2.53 -15.87
C ALA A 87 12.21 1.13 -15.25
N GLU A 88 11.21 0.93 -14.40
CA GLU A 88 10.89 -0.38 -13.82
C GLU A 88 10.56 -1.42 -14.89
N CYS A 89 9.67 -1.08 -15.84
CA CYS A 89 9.33 -1.95 -16.96
C CYS A 89 10.57 -2.38 -17.74
N SER A 90 11.50 -1.45 -17.99
CA SER A 90 12.76 -1.76 -18.68
C SER A 90 13.63 -2.71 -17.85
N GLY A 91 13.72 -2.51 -16.54
CA GLY A 91 14.46 -3.37 -15.61
C GLY A 91 13.88 -4.78 -15.54
N TYR A 92 12.56 -4.91 -15.45
CA TYR A 92 11.88 -6.20 -15.46
C TYR A 92 12.09 -6.95 -16.78
N ARG A 93 12.00 -6.26 -17.93
CA ARG A 93 12.30 -6.87 -19.23
C ARG A 93 13.74 -7.35 -19.33
N ALA A 94 14.71 -6.54 -18.89
CA ALA A 94 16.11 -6.95 -18.88
C ALA A 94 16.36 -8.18 -17.98
N ARG A 95 15.73 -8.23 -16.81
CA ARG A 95 15.80 -9.40 -15.91
C ARG A 95 15.16 -10.64 -16.54
N LEU A 96 14.00 -10.48 -17.18
CA LEU A 96 13.31 -11.56 -17.86
C LEU A 96 14.15 -12.13 -19.01
N GLU A 97 14.73 -11.27 -19.84
CA GLU A 97 15.61 -11.69 -20.94
C GLU A 97 16.86 -12.42 -20.42
N LYS A 98 17.47 -11.94 -19.33
CA LYS A 98 18.56 -12.67 -18.67
C LYS A 98 18.12 -14.08 -18.24
N ILE A 99 16.96 -14.21 -17.59
CA ILE A 99 16.44 -15.51 -17.14
C ILE A 99 16.14 -16.43 -18.33
N LYS A 100 15.55 -15.91 -19.41
CA LYS A 100 15.26 -16.68 -20.63
C LYS A 100 16.52 -17.11 -21.38
N SER A 101 17.53 -16.23 -21.44
CA SER A 101 18.82 -16.50 -22.08
C SER A 101 19.73 -17.42 -21.28
N ALA A 102 19.49 -17.53 -19.96
CA ALA A 102 20.21 -18.46 -19.11
C ALA A 102 19.84 -19.91 -19.52
N SER A 103 20.83 -20.62 -20.05
CA SER A 103 20.74 -21.94 -20.70
C SER A 103 20.20 -23.12 -19.86
N ASN A 104 19.64 -22.87 -18.68
CA ASN A 104 19.07 -23.93 -17.82
C ASN A 104 17.56 -24.10 -18.04
N HIS A 105 17.10 -24.02 -19.29
CA HIS A 105 15.71 -24.35 -19.60
C HIS A 105 15.56 -25.88 -19.65
N ILE A 106 15.40 -26.50 -18.49
CA ILE A 106 14.96 -27.90 -18.42
C ILE A 106 13.51 -27.91 -18.87
N THR A 107 13.22 -28.56 -19.99
CA THR A 107 11.84 -28.68 -20.45
C THR A 107 11.03 -29.51 -19.47
N PRO A 108 9.70 -29.30 -19.37
CA PRO A 108 8.84 -30.17 -18.57
C PRO A 108 9.01 -31.66 -18.90
N GLU A 109 9.27 -31.98 -20.17
CA GLU A 109 9.50 -33.33 -20.68
C GLU A 109 10.84 -33.92 -20.20
N GLU A 110 11.93 -33.14 -20.26
CA GLU A 110 13.24 -33.54 -19.72
C GLU A 110 13.18 -33.75 -18.21
N LYS A 111 12.49 -32.85 -17.51
CA LYS A 111 12.24 -32.97 -16.06
C LYS A 111 11.53 -34.29 -15.76
N ASP A 112 10.40 -34.55 -16.41
CA ASP A 112 9.60 -35.77 -16.20
C ASP A 112 10.41 -37.04 -16.51
N LYS A 113 11.20 -37.03 -17.59
CA LYS A 113 12.10 -38.14 -17.92
C LYS A 113 13.10 -38.41 -16.79
N VAL A 114 13.76 -37.38 -16.25
CA VAL A 114 14.70 -37.54 -15.13
C VAL A 114 14.02 -38.10 -13.89
N TYR A 115 12.80 -37.67 -13.56
CA TYR A 115 12.06 -38.23 -12.42
C TYR A 115 11.71 -39.71 -12.64
N LYS A 116 11.26 -40.08 -13.85
CA LYS A 116 10.96 -41.48 -14.18
C LYS A 116 12.20 -42.37 -14.12
N GLU A 117 13.33 -41.89 -14.64
CA GLU A 117 14.61 -42.61 -14.57
C GLU A 117 15.06 -42.77 -13.12
N ARG A 118 15.03 -41.69 -12.33
CA ARG A 118 15.31 -41.74 -10.88
C ARG A 118 14.47 -42.81 -10.19
N ASP A 119 13.15 -42.82 -10.42
CA ASP A 119 12.25 -43.78 -9.80
C ASP A 119 12.54 -45.22 -10.22
N LEU A 120 12.88 -45.43 -11.49
CA LEU A 120 13.30 -46.73 -12.00
C LEU A 120 14.58 -47.21 -11.32
N TYR A 121 15.60 -46.36 -11.23
CA TYR A 121 16.88 -46.72 -10.62
C TYR A 121 16.77 -46.96 -9.11
N ILE A 122 15.96 -46.19 -8.38
CA ILE A 122 15.69 -46.43 -6.96
C ILE A 122 14.98 -47.77 -6.76
N LYS A 123 13.98 -48.09 -7.59
CA LYS A 123 13.28 -49.39 -7.53
C LYS A 123 14.23 -50.55 -7.76
N GLU A 124 15.06 -50.46 -8.79
CA GLU A 124 16.01 -51.50 -9.14
C GLU A 124 17.11 -51.66 -8.07
N TRP A 125 17.61 -50.57 -7.49
CA TRP A 125 18.54 -50.63 -6.36
C TRP A 125 17.92 -51.39 -5.18
N LYS A 126 16.71 -51.00 -4.73
CA LYS A 126 16.02 -51.68 -3.62
C LYS A 126 15.79 -53.16 -3.89
N LYS A 127 15.39 -53.51 -5.12
CA LYS A 127 15.17 -54.89 -5.56
C LYS A 127 16.46 -55.71 -5.51
N ARG A 128 17.55 -55.19 -6.07
CA ARG A 128 18.85 -55.88 -6.10
C ARG A 128 19.44 -56.03 -4.70
N LYS A 129 19.37 -54.99 -3.86
CA LYS A 129 19.82 -55.06 -2.46
C LYS A 129 19.07 -56.14 -1.69
N ARG A 130 17.74 -56.24 -1.88
CA ARG A 130 16.93 -57.29 -1.26
C ARG A 130 17.39 -58.69 -1.71
N LEU A 131 17.47 -58.93 -3.03
CA LEU A 131 17.88 -60.23 -3.56
C LEU A 131 19.28 -60.65 -3.08
N ALA A 132 20.25 -59.73 -3.12
CA ALA A 132 21.61 -60.01 -2.63
C ALA A 132 21.61 -60.31 -1.12
N SER A 133 20.80 -59.59 -0.33
CA SER A 133 20.66 -59.88 1.10
C SER A 133 20.00 -61.23 1.35
N ASP A 134 18.96 -61.60 0.60
CA ASP A 134 18.27 -62.88 0.73
C ASP A 134 19.22 -64.04 0.40
N MET A 135 19.99 -63.92 -0.68
CA MET A 135 21.03 -64.89 -1.05
C MET A 135 22.11 -65.02 0.02
N THR A 136 22.59 -63.88 0.53
CA THR A 136 23.58 -63.86 1.61
C THR A 136 23.05 -64.56 2.86
N ASN A 137 21.80 -64.28 3.25
CA ASN A 137 21.19 -64.88 4.43
C ASN A 137 21.00 -66.40 4.25
N ALA A 138 20.57 -66.86 3.07
CA ALA A 138 20.43 -68.29 2.78
C ALA A 138 21.77 -69.05 2.84
N ILE A 139 22.87 -68.44 2.39
CA ILE A 139 24.21 -69.03 2.52
C ILE A 139 24.62 -69.11 4.00
N LEU A 140 24.31 -68.05 4.77
CA LEU A 140 24.67 -67.98 6.19
C LEU A 140 23.94 -69.00 7.08
N GLU A 141 22.81 -69.56 6.63
CA GLU A 141 22.12 -70.63 7.37
C GLU A 141 22.98 -71.89 7.56
N GLY A 142 23.95 -72.13 6.67
CA GLY A 142 24.89 -73.25 6.74
C GLY A 142 26.35 -72.85 6.99
N TYR A 143 26.62 -71.56 7.22
CA TYR A 143 27.99 -71.05 7.28
C TYR A 143 28.50 -70.95 8.73
N PRO A 144 29.71 -71.45 9.04
CA PRO A 144 30.20 -71.57 10.41
C PRO A 144 30.69 -70.25 11.04
N LYS A 145 30.84 -69.17 10.26
CA LYS A 145 31.36 -67.87 10.73
C LYS A 145 30.32 -66.75 10.61
N SER A 146 30.68 -65.55 11.06
CA SER A 146 29.77 -64.40 11.04
C SER A 146 29.54 -63.85 9.62
N LYS A 147 28.42 -63.12 9.45
CA LYS A 147 28.09 -62.40 8.22
C LYS A 147 29.20 -61.47 7.75
N LYS A 148 29.87 -60.79 8.68
CA LYS A 148 30.92 -59.82 8.36
C LYS A 148 32.13 -60.51 7.74
N GLU A 149 32.59 -61.60 8.37
CA GLU A 149 33.71 -62.40 7.86
C GLU A 149 33.38 -63.00 6.49
N PHE A 150 32.15 -63.49 6.30
CA PHE A 150 31.70 -63.99 4.99
C PHE A 150 31.75 -62.91 3.90
N LEU A 151 31.22 -61.72 4.17
CA LEU A 151 31.20 -60.63 3.19
C LEU A 151 32.62 -60.15 2.85
N GLU A 152 33.52 -60.12 3.83
CA GLU A 152 34.95 -59.80 3.63
C GLU A 152 35.66 -60.88 2.80
N GLU A 153 35.42 -62.17 3.07
CA GLU A 153 35.99 -63.29 2.30
C GLU A 153 35.52 -63.31 0.83
N VAL A 154 34.25 -62.98 0.58
CA VAL A 154 33.66 -62.97 -0.78
C VAL A 154 33.92 -61.63 -1.49
N GLY A 155 34.43 -60.62 -0.78
CA GLY A 155 34.73 -59.29 -1.33
C GLY A 155 33.48 -58.46 -1.66
N VAL A 156 32.42 -58.61 -0.85
CA VAL A 156 31.17 -57.85 -1.02
C VAL A 156 31.18 -56.64 -0.10
N GLU A 157 31.16 -55.44 -0.68
CA GLU A 157 31.01 -54.17 0.03
C GLU A 157 29.53 -53.83 0.21
N THR A 158 29.16 -53.33 1.39
CA THR A 158 27.79 -52.90 1.70
C THR A 158 27.58 -51.42 1.39
N ASP A 159 26.31 -51.00 1.25
CA ASP A 159 25.98 -49.58 1.05
C ASP A 159 26.51 -48.73 2.22
N GLU A 160 26.53 -49.30 3.43
CA GLU A 160 27.05 -48.70 4.65
C GLU A 160 28.57 -48.51 4.59
N ASP A 161 29.31 -49.48 4.03
CA ASP A 161 30.76 -49.38 3.78
C ASP A 161 31.07 -48.25 2.77
N CYS A 162 30.22 -48.12 1.75
CA CYS A 162 30.29 -47.06 0.74
C CYS A 162 29.68 -45.71 1.20
N LYS A 163 29.11 -45.64 2.40
CA LYS A 163 28.40 -44.47 2.97
C LYS A 163 27.28 -43.94 2.08
N VAL A 164 26.58 -44.82 1.37
CA VAL A 164 25.48 -44.46 0.47
C VAL A 164 24.15 -44.87 1.10
N VAL A 165 23.14 -43.99 0.98
CA VAL A 165 21.78 -44.27 1.44
C VAL A 165 20.85 -44.15 0.24
N PRO A 166 19.90 -45.10 0.05
CA PRO A 166 18.92 -44.98 -1.01
C PRO A 166 18.12 -43.68 -0.83
N PRO A 167 17.98 -42.86 -1.88
CA PRO A 167 17.24 -41.60 -1.81
C PRO A 167 15.80 -41.84 -1.31
N ASN A 168 15.35 -40.97 -0.41
CA ASN A 168 13.96 -40.95 0.03
C ASN A 168 13.05 -40.55 -1.14
N THR A 169 11.90 -41.21 -1.23
CA THR A 169 10.92 -41.01 -2.31
C THR A 169 10.27 -39.63 -2.23
#